data_AF-A0AAC8WDH4-F1
#
_entry.id   AF-A0AAC8WDH4-F1
#
_cell.length_a   1.000
_cell.length_b   1.000
_cell.length_c   1.000
_cell.angle_alpha   90.00
_cell.angle_beta   90.00
_cell.angle_gamma   90.00
#
_symmetry.space_group_name_H-M   'P 1'
#
loop_
_entity.id
_entity.type
_entity.pdbx_description
1 polymer ?
#
loop_
_entity_poly.entity_id
_entity_poly.type
_entity_poly.pdbx_seq_one_letter_code
_entity_poly.pdbx_strand_id
1 'polypeptide(L)'
;MKIKLKTQSLDDWELNLFESYSTLPIIIGRTMIFGAYNVDFEMTDNIWQQLPEEYKKKIYKYNWKKMIKSMLITVTNITAYSFGFGYNTKLKDSITMEEISKNFDENKKINFLTPGCDFPDSSMSVYFQYLGEVYAEVDLDELVAISDEENLYQHSIIPQIMAASNYRKRRENKTGKLEQIYNEQLIVKSLVDKSIDELSKEETQKVLDNFLLIDNLKYLLEVIKKLKELEVIISDKLKNELEHWLRDIQIKIKTEEDEKIYQEIKEILKEQL
;
A
#
# COMPACT_ATOMS: atom_id res chain seq x y z
N MET A 1 11.50 -32.83 11.45
CA MET A 1 12.88 -32.96 11.99
C MET A 1 13.48 -31.57 12.11
N LYS A 2 13.95 -31.16 13.30
CA LYS A 2 14.60 -29.86 13.48
C LYS A 2 16.06 -29.89 13.03
N ILE A 3 16.46 -28.89 12.24
CA ILE A 3 17.85 -28.68 11.81
C ILE A 3 18.26 -27.23 12.05
N LYS A 4 19.55 -27.03 12.31
CA LYS A 4 20.18 -25.72 12.38
C LYS A 4 20.95 -25.46 11.09
N LEU A 5 20.50 -24.49 10.32
CA LEU A 5 21.10 -24.10 9.05
C LEU A 5 21.91 -22.83 9.25
N LYS A 6 23.17 -22.84 8.84
CA LYS A 6 23.99 -21.64 8.76
C LYS A 6 23.63 -20.88 7.49
N THR A 7 23.17 -19.64 7.63
CA THR A 7 22.81 -18.80 6.49
C THR A 7 23.97 -17.86 6.14
N GLN A 8 24.07 -17.51 4.86
CA GLN A 8 25.06 -16.57 4.34
C GLN A 8 24.72 -15.14 4.74
N SER A 9 23.42 -14.79 4.76
CA SER A 9 22.97 -13.50 5.25
C SER A 9 21.47 -13.53 5.61
N LEU A 10 21.02 -12.44 6.22
CA LEU A 10 19.59 -12.14 6.46
C LEU A 10 18.97 -11.29 5.35
N ASP A 11 19.74 -10.96 4.30
CA ASP A 11 19.28 -10.13 3.19
C ASP A 11 18.90 -11.00 1.98
N ASP A 12 17.71 -10.72 1.45
CA ASP A 12 17.08 -10.98 0.13
C ASP A 12 17.30 -12.31 -0.63
N TRP A 13 18.14 -13.24 -0.17
CA TRP A 13 18.49 -14.44 -0.93
C TRP A 13 18.30 -15.77 -0.24
N GLU A 14 18.37 -15.86 1.09
CA GLU A 14 18.15 -17.13 1.82
C GLU A 14 16.95 -17.05 2.77
N LEU A 15 16.82 -15.93 3.48
CA LEU A 15 15.71 -15.64 4.39
C LEU A 15 15.14 -14.28 4.01
N ASN A 16 13.94 -14.23 3.43
CA ASN A 16 13.25 -12.97 3.18
C ASN A 16 12.23 -12.71 4.30
N LEU A 17 12.57 -11.73 5.13
CA LEU A 17 11.79 -11.32 6.30
C LEU A 17 10.87 -10.11 6.05
N PHE A 18 10.81 -9.60 4.82
CA PHE A 18 10.13 -8.34 4.49
C PHE A 18 8.61 -8.39 4.73
N GLU A 19 7.97 -9.52 4.40
CA GLU A 19 6.53 -9.75 4.66
C GLU A 19 6.27 -10.74 5.81
N SER A 20 7.32 -10.99 6.61
CA SER A 20 7.26 -11.93 7.74
C SER A 20 6.81 -11.25 9.03
N TYR A 21 6.37 -12.06 9.99
CA TYR A 21 6.20 -11.64 11.39
C TYR A 21 7.40 -12.11 12.21
N SER A 22 7.72 -11.39 13.27
CA SER A 22 8.78 -11.79 14.19
C SER A 22 8.46 -11.44 15.63
N THR A 23 9.05 -12.21 16.54
CA THR A 23 9.08 -11.83 17.95
C THR A 23 10.07 -10.68 18.15
N LEU A 24 9.89 -9.92 19.23
CA LEU A 24 10.89 -8.95 19.67
C LEU A 24 12.28 -9.62 19.79
N PRO A 25 13.35 -9.04 19.21
CA PRO A 25 14.68 -9.59 19.37
C PRO A 25 15.14 -9.57 20.83
N ILE A 26 15.59 -10.72 21.31
CA ILE A 26 16.18 -10.89 22.62
C ILE A 26 17.70 -10.83 22.46
N ILE A 27 18.33 -9.91 23.19
CA ILE A 27 19.78 -9.76 23.22
C ILE A 27 20.34 -10.39 24.49
N ILE A 28 21.21 -11.39 24.33
CA ILE A 28 21.93 -12.02 25.44
C ILE A 28 23.42 -11.95 25.14
N GLY A 29 24.12 -11.06 25.84
CA GLY A 29 25.53 -10.77 25.55
C GLY A 29 25.69 -10.25 24.13
N ARG A 30 26.45 -10.96 23.29
CA ARG A 30 26.67 -10.62 21.87
C ARG A 30 25.89 -11.53 20.92
N THR A 31 24.75 -12.04 21.38
CA THR A 31 23.87 -12.89 20.56
C THR A 31 22.48 -12.29 20.53
N MET A 32 21.93 -12.14 19.31
CA MET A 32 20.55 -11.76 19.07
C MET A 32 19.76 -13.00 18.67
N ILE A 33 18.58 -13.17 19.27
CA ILE A 33 17.68 -14.31 18.99
C ILE A 33 16.27 -13.79 18.79
N PHE A 34 15.58 -14.25 17.75
CA PHE A 34 14.18 -13.96 17.52
C PHE A 34 13.49 -15.09 16.76
N GLY A 35 12.21 -15.30 17.04
CA GLY A 35 11.34 -16.14 16.22
C GLY A 35 10.89 -15.36 14.99
N ALA A 36 10.77 -16.04 13.85
CA ALA A 36 10.23 -15.50 12.63
C ALA A 36 9.18 -16.45 12.04
N TYR A 37 8.11 -15.89 11.47
CA TYR A 37 6.93 -16.60 11.00
C TYR A 37 6.58 -16.19 9.57
N ASN A 38 6.05 -17.13 8.80
CA ASN A 38 5.74 -16.94 7.38
C ASN A 38 6.93 -16.37 6.60
N VAL A 39 8.10 -16.97 6.79
CA VAL A 39 9.34 -16.52 6.17
C VAL A 39 9.48 -17.17 4.81
N ASP A 40 9.72 -16.36 3.79
CA ASP A 40 10.12 -16.85 2.48
C ASP A 40 11.56 -17.39 2.57
N PHE A 41 11.69 -18.69 2.30
CA PHE A 41 12.91 -19.47 2.47
C PHE A 41 13.36 -20.02 1.12
N GLU A 42 14.49 -19.52 0.65
CA GLU A 42 15.03 -19.86 -0.66
C GLU A 42 16.07 -20.98 -0.55
N MET A 43 15.99 -21.93 -1.49
CA MET A 43 16.92 -23.06 -1.53
C MET A 43 18.20 -22.68 -2.28
N THR A 44 19.19 -22.15 -1.57
CA THR A 44 20.53 -21.89 -2.13
C THR A 44 21.42 -23.13 -2.08
N ASP A 45 22.53 -23.11 -2.82
CA ASP A 45 23.54 -24.17 -2.77
C ASP A 45 24.09 -24.40 -1.34
N ASN A 46 24.22 -23.31 -0.56
CA ASN A 46 24.67 -23.37 0.83
C ASN A 46 23.67 -24.10 1.73
N ILE A 47 22.38 -23.81 1.60
CA ILE A 47 21.34 -24.51 2.35
C ILE A 47 21.25 -25.96 1.88
N TRP A 48 21.25 -26.21 0.57
CA TRP A 48 21.15 -27.53 -0.01
C TRP A 48 22.23 -28.48 0.52
N GLN A 49 23.48 -28.03 0.60
CA GLN A 49 24.60 -28.84 1.10
C GLN A 49 24.45 -29.24 2.58
N GLN A 50 23.73 -28.44 3.37
CA GLN A 50 23.49 -28.71 4.80
C GLN A 50 22.32 -29.68 5.04
N LEU A 51 21.50 -29.95 4.02
CA LEU A 51 20.35 -30.84 4.16
C LEU A 51 20.73 -32.33 4.18
N PRO A 52 20.04 -33.15 4.99
CA PRO A 52 20.18 -34.61 4.94
C PRO A 52 19.75 -35.18 3.58
N GLU A 53 20.42 -36.23 3.11
CA GLU A 53 20.12 -36.88 1.82
C GLU A 53 18.69 -37.44 1.72
N GLU A 54 18.13 -37.94 2.82
CA GLU A 54 16.74 -38.36 2.86
C GLU A 54 15.79 -37.20 2.53
N TYR A 55 16.12 -36.00 3.00
CA TYR A 55 15.32 -34.80 2.77
C TYR A 55 15.46 -34.29 1.34
N LYS A 56 16.69 -34.22 0.81
CA LYS A 56 16.92 -33.88 -0.60
C LYS A 56 16.09 -34.75 -1.54
N LYS A 57 15.99 -36.05 -1.28
CA LYS A 57 15.13 -36.97 -2.06
C LYS A 57 13.64 -36.65 -1.94
N LYS A 58 13.16 -36.24 -0.75
CA LYS A 58 11.77 -35.80 -0.55
C LYS A 58 11.49 -34.51 -1.34
N ILE A 59 12.43 -33.56 -1.36
CA ILE A 59 12.33 -32.31 -2.13
C ILE A 59 12.27 -32.58 -3.64
N TYR A 60 13.06 -33.53 -4.15
CA TYR A 60 12.96 -33.91 -5.56
C TYR A 60 11.62 -34.57 -5.91
N LYS A 61 10.97 -35.23 -4.94
CA LYS A 61 9.72 -35.97 -5.15
C LYS A 61 8.47 -35.09 -5.03
N TYR A 62 8.50 -34.08 -4.17
CA TYR A 62 7.37 -33.20 -3.86
C TYR A 62 7.73 -31.75 -4.16
N ASN A 63 6.83 -31.01 -4.77
CA ASN A 63 7.08 -29.61 -5.09
C ASN A 63 7.30 -28.81 -3.79
N TRP A 64 8.36 -27.99 -3.76
CA TRP A 64 8.87 -27.36 -2.54
C TRP A 64 8.00 -26.19 -2.07
N LYS A 65 7.81 -26.07 -0.75
CA LYS A 65 7.20 -24.88 -0.15
C LYS A 65 8.22 -23.77 -0.02
N LYS A 66 7.97 -22.65 -0.69
CA LYS A 66 8.78 -21.44 -0.54
C LYS A 66 8.63 -20.75 0.82
N MET A 67 7.59 -21.07 1.59
CA MET A 67 7.29 -20.40 2.86
C MET A 67 7.41 -21.37 4.03
N ILE A 68 8.22 -21.01 5.02
CA ILE A 68 8.34 -21.70 6.32
C ILE A 68 7.38 -21.06 7.31
N LYS A 69 6.62 -21.88 8.05
CA LYS A 69 5.62 -21.36 9.00
C LYS A 69 6.31 -20.71 10.20
N SER A 70 7.36 -21.35 10.73
CA SER A 70 8.11 -20.80 11.84
C SER A 70 9.58 -21.19 11.83
N MET A 71 10.45 -20.28 12.28
CA MET A 71 11.86 -20.53 12.48
C MET A 71 12.41 -19.73 13.66
N LEU A 72 13.50 -20.20 14.25
CA LEU A 72 14.26 -19.45 15.25
C LEU A 72 15.56 -18.95 14.60
N ILE A 73 15.73 -17.64 14.57
CA ILE A 73 16.92 -16.99 14.01
C ILE A 73 17.87 -16.61 15.14
N THR A 74 19.15 -16.91 14.95
CA THR A 74 20.23 -16.54 15.86
C THR A 74 21.32 -15.81 15.10
N VAL A 75 21.63 -14.58 15.52
CA VAL A 75 22.77 -13.81 15.01
C VAL A 75 23.82 -13.72 16.11
N THR A 76 25.03 -14.17 15.81
CA THR A 76 26.13 -14.21 16.77
C THR A 76 27.13 -13.08 16.57
N ASN A 77 27.82 -12.72 17.66
CA ASN A 77 28.84 -11.67 17.69
C ASN A 77 28.35 -10.33 17.11
N ILE A 78 27.15 -9.91 17.55
CA ILE A 78 26.64 -8.56 17.27
C ILE A 78 27.52 -7.50 17.93
N THR A 79 27.73 -6.39 17.23
CA THR A 79 28.57 -5.26 17.67
C THR A 79 27.73 -4.05 18.04
N ALA A 80 26.60 -3.84 17.35
CA ALA A 80 25.64 -2.79 17.63
C ALA A 80 24.24 -3.19 17.15
N TYR A 81 23.19 -2.65 17.76
CA TYR A 81 21.81 -2.82 17.30
C TYR A 81 20.95 -1.59 17.60
N SER A 82 19.81 -1.49 16.94
CA SER A 82 18.73 -0.56 17.25
C SER A 82 17.44 -1.18 16.77
N PHE A 83 16.36 -1.08 17.54
CA PHE A 83 15.05 -1.45 17.05
C PHE A 83 13.99 -0.43 17.46
N GLY A 84 12.96 -0.30 16.63
CA GLY A 84 11.90 0.67 16.80
C GLY A 84 10.58 0.14 16.26
N PHE A 85 9.49 0.70 16.77
CA PHE A 85 8.11 0.32 16.41
C PHE A 85 7.40 1.48 15.72
N GLY A 86 6.43 1.17 14.85
CA GLY A 86 5.57 2.16 14.22
C GLY A 86 6.26 2.94 13.09
N TYR A 87 7.00 2.22 12.24
CA TYR A 87 7.86 2.80 11.20
C TYR A 87 7.15 3.88 10.38
N ASN A 88 7.64 5.12 10.50
CA ASN A 88 7.30 6.27 9.67
C ASN A 88 8.58 6.66 8.93
N THR A 89 8.58 6.64 7.59
CA THR A 89 9.75 6.71 6.70
C THR A 89 10.63 7.98 6.82
N LYS A 90 10.28 8.91 7.72
CA LYS A 90 11.02 10.16 8.01
C LYS A 90 12.13 10.03 9.06
N LEU A 91 12.32 8.85 9.67
CA LEU A 91 13.26 8.62 10.79
C LEU A 91 14.69 8.21 10.38
N LYS A 92 15.09 8.35 9.11
CA LYS A 92 16.48 8.06 8.67
C LYS A 92 17.53 8.83 9.47
N ASP A 93 17.17 10.00 10.00
CA ASP A 93 18.09 10.91 10.68
C ASP A 93 18.21 10.66 12.20
N SER A 94 17.55 9.63 12.76
CA SER A 94 17.51 9.40 14.22
C SER A 94 17.85 7.96 14.66
N ILE A 95 18.49 7.13 13.81
CA ILE A 95 18.88 5.77 14.20
C ILE A 95 19.96 5.86 15.28
N THR A 96 19.56 5.74 16.54
CA THR A 96 20.47 5.64 17.68
C THR A 96 20.80 4.17 17.89
N MET A 97 22.03 3.76 17.58
CA MET A 97 22.51 2.39 17.77
C MET A 97 23.05 2.24 19.18
N GLU A 98 22.59 1.21 19.90
CA GLU A 98 23.17 0.78 21.16
C GLU A 98 24.42 -0.05 20.85
N GLU A 99 25.59 0.49 21.19
CA GLU A 99 26.87 -0.21 21.04
C GLU A 99 27.00 -1.26 22.14
N ILE A 100 27.08 -2.54 21.75
CA ILE A 100 27.35 -3.62 22.71
C ILE A 100 28.87 -3.83 22.89
N SER A 101 29.68 -3.38 21.92
CA SER A 101 31.13 -3.60 21.96
C SER A 101 31.91 -2.56 21.18
N LYS A 102 33.14 -2.27 21.67
CA LYS A 102 34.17 -1.42 21.02
C LYS A 102 34.54 -1.78 19.57
N ASN A 103 34.02 -2.90 19.06
CA ASN A 103 34.26 -3.37 17.70
C ASN A 103 33.19 -2.86 16.72
N PHE A 104 32.33 -1.93 17.14
CA PHE A 104 31.47 -1.21 16.20
C PHE A 104 32.34 -0.42 15.20
N ASP A 105 31.98 -0.52 13.92
CA ASP A 105 32.69 0.14 12.84
C ASP A 105 31.66 0.80 11.91
N GLU A 106 31.62 2.13 11.91
CA GLU A 106 30.69 2.91 11.08
C GLU A 106 30.85 2.65 9.58
N ASN A 107 32.01 2.14 9.14
CA ASN A 107 32.27 1.84 7.73
C ASN A 107 31.78 0.44 7.31
N LYS A 108 31.37 -0.40 8.26
CA LYS A 108 30.83 -1.73 7.96
C LYS A 108 29.33 -1.67 7.74
N LYS A 109 28.86 -2.57 6.87
CA LYS A 109 27.44 -2.71 6.54
C LYS A 109 26.59 -2.88 7.80
N ILE A 110 25.57 -2.05 7.92
CA ILE A 110 24.48 -2.21 8.89
C ILE A 110 23.40 -3.04 8.19
N ASN A 111 23.00 -4.13 8.82
CA ASN A 111 21.92 -4.99 8.36
C ASN A 111 20.60 -4.45 8.89
N PHE A 112 19.52 -4.70 8.15
CA PHE A 112 18.22 -4.11 8.44
C PHE A 112 17.09 -5.08 8.12
N LEU A 113 16.11 -5.16 9.01
CA LEU A 113 14.92 -5.99 8.89
C LEU A 113 13.68 -5.15 9.20
N THR A 114 12.59 -5.35 8.44
CA THR A 114 11.29 -4.69 8.66
C THR A 114 10.12 -5.65 8.87
N PRO A 115 10.21 -6.62 9.78
CA PRO A 115 9.12 -7.54 10.01
C PRO A 115 7.95 -6.85 10.72
N GLY A 116 6.75 -7.43 10.59
CA GLY A 116 5.70 -7.21 11.59
C GLY A 116 6.18 -7.76 12.95
N CYS A 117 5.86 -7.08 14.04
CA CYS A 117 6.12 -7.61 15.38
C CYS A 117 4.85 -8.21 15.96
N ASP A 118 4.94 -9.41 16.53
CA ASP A 118 3.80 -10.06 17.20
C ASP A 118 3.35 -9.29 18.44
N PHE A 119 4.30 -8.63 19.13
CA PHE A 119 4.00 -7.85 20.30
C PHE A 119 5.06 -6.76 20.57
N PRO A 120 4.70 -5.47 20.52
CA PRO A 120 3.38 -4.94 20.15
C PRO A 120 3.05 -5.18 18.67
N ASP A 121 1.78 -5.49 18.35
CA ASP A 121 1.28 -5.66 16.97
C ASP A 121 1.49 -4.38 16.15
N SER A 122 2.64 -4.30 15.50
CA SER A 122 3.12 -3.10 14.84
C SER A 122 4.26 -3.43 13.88
N SER A 123 4.52 -2.55 12.91
CA SER A 123 5.73 -2.67 12.09
C SER A 123 6.96 -2.42 12.97
N MET A 124 7.93 -3.33 12.90
CA MET A 124 9.20 -3.21 13.60
C MET A 124 10.34 -3.03 12.62
N SER A 125 11.24 -2.12 12.93
CA SER A 125 12.51 -1.95 12.25
C SER A 125 13.63 -2.42 13.16
N VAL A 126 14.49 -3.32 12.68
CA VAL A 126 15.67 -3.80 13.41
C VAL A 126 16.90 -3.50 12.57
N TYR A 127 17.81 -2.69 13.12
CA TYR A 127 19.12 -2.40 12.57
C TYR A 127 20.18 -3.09 13.42
N PHE A 128 21.18 -3.72 12.81
CA PHE A 128 22.25 -4.35 13.56
C PHE A 128 23.52 -4.56 12.74
N GLN A 129 24.64 -4.57 13.43
CA GLN A 129 25.94 -4.95 12.89
C GLN A 129 26.44 -6.18 13.63
N TYR A 130 27.05 -7.11 12.90
CA TYR A 130 27.59 -8.35 13.47
C TYR A 130 28.88 -8.77 12.75
N LEU A 131 29.71 -9.53 13.46
CA LEU A 131 30.96 -10.12 12.94
C LEU A 131 30.97 -11.65 13.03
N GLY A 132 29.86 -12.24 13.47
CA GLY A 132 29.71 -13.69 13.61
C GLY A 132 28.90 -14.28 12.47
N GLU A 133 28.17 -15.33 12.82
CA GLU A 133 27.38 -16.14 11.91
C GLU A 133 25.88 -15.99 12.21
N VAL A 134 25.07 -16.23 11.19
CA VAL A 134 23.60 -16.31 11.29
C VAL A 134 23.19 -17.76 11.16
N TYR A 135 22.27 -18.19 12.03
CA TYR A 135 21.66 -19.51 11.98
C TYR A 135 20.14 -19.41 11.96
N ALA A 136 19.50 -20.26 11.17
CA ALA A 136 18.07 -20.52 11.19
C ALA A 136 17.81 -21.95 11.65
N GLU A 137 17.11 -22.10 12.77
CA GLU A 137 16.62 -23.39 13.23
C GLU A 137 15.20 -23.60 12.70
N VAL A 138 15.03 -24.60 11.83
CA VAL A 138 13.80 -24.87 11.07
C VAL A 138 13.36 -26.32 11.27
N ASP A 139 12.05 -26.57 11.24
CA ASP A 139 11.52 -27.92 11.13
C ASP A 139 11.41 -28.31 9.65
N LEU A 140 12.24 -29.27 9.23
CA LEU A 140 12.24 -29.78 7.86
C LEU A 140 10.88 -30.36 7.45
N ASP A 141 10.04 -30.83 8.37
CA ASP A 141 8.71 -31.37 8.03
C ASP A 141 7.77 -30.27 7.50
N GLU A 142 8.03 -28.99 7.83
CA GLU A 142 7.32 -27.84 7.25
C GLU A 142 7.73 -27.53 5.80
N LEU A 143 8.93 -27.96 5.39
CA LEU A 143 9.52 -27.65 4.07
C LEU A 143 8.95 -28.50 2.91
N VAL A 144 8.43 -29.70 3.20
CA VAL A 144 8.05 -30.69 2.18
C VAL A 144 6.59 -31.13 2.32
N ALA A 145 5.69 -30.16 2.41
CA ALA A 145 4.26 -30.39 2.42
C ALA A 145 3.59 -29.47 1.40
N ILE A 146 3.42 -29.94 0.17
CA ILE A 146 2.28 -29.51 -0.64
C ILE A 146 1.43 -30.78 -0.77
N SER A 147 0.55 -30.99 0.20
CA SER A 147 -0.60 -31.87 0.00
C SER A 147 -1.67 -31.09 -0.78
N ASP A 148 -2.57 -31.79 -1.47
CA ASP A 148 -3.56 -31.19 -2.37
C ASP A 148 -4.46 -30.12 -1.72
N GLU A 149 -4.57 -30.07 -0.39
CA GLU A 149 -5.27 -29.00 0.35
C GLU A 149 -4.50 -27.66 0.40
N GLU A 150 -3.17 -27.68 0.37
CA GLU A 150 -2.33 -26.46 0.39
C GLU A 150 -2.12 -25.86 -1.00
N ASN A 151 -2.30 -26.66 -2.07
CA ASN A 151 -2.49 -26.15 -3.43
C ASN A 151 -3.71 -25.22 -3.50
N LEU A 152 -4.78 -25.52 -2.75
CA LEU A 152 -5.91 -24.60 -2.62
C LEU A 152 -5.52 -23.30 -1.91
N TYR A 153 -4.71 -23.34 -0.84
CA TYR A 153 -4.27 -22.11 -0.17
C TYR A 153 -3.34 -21.24 -1.05
N GLN A 154 -2.37 -21.84 -1.75
CA GLN A 154 -1.48 -21.10 -2.65
C GLN A 154 -2.16 -20.62 -3.94
N HIS A 155 -3.10 -21.38 -4.51
CA HIS A 155 -3.80 -20.97 -5.75
C HIS A 155 -5.11 -20.21 -5.52
N SER A 156 -5.72 -20.27 -4.33
CA SER A 156 -6.97 -19.55 -4.03
C SER A 156 -6.81 -18.45 -2.98
N ILE A 157 -6.05 -18.64 -1.90
CA ILE A 157 -6.01 -17.68 -0.77
C ILE A 157 -4.89 -16.66 -0.93
N ILE A 158 -3.68 -17.03 -1.36
CA ILE A 158 -2.60 -16.04 -1.61
C ILE A 158 -3.00 -15.03 -2.70
N PRO A 159 -3.61 -15.42 -3.83
CA PRO A 159 -4.15 -14.47 -4.80
C PRO A 159 -5.26 -13.58 -4.22
N GLN A 160 -6.08 -14.09 -3.28
CA GLN A 160 -7.09 -13.30 -2.59
C GLN A 160 -6.48 -12.31 -1.57
N ILE A 161 -5.42 -12.69 -0.86
CA ILE A 161 -4.68 -11.82 0.06
C ILE A 161 -3.90 -10.77 -0.74
N MET A 162 -3.24 -11.15 -1.84
CA MET A 162 -2.64 -10.20 -2.78
C MET A 162 -3.68 -9.28 -3.43
N ALA A 163 -4.86 -9.80 -3.79
CA ALA A 163 -5.97 -8.98 -4.29
C ALA A 163 -6.50 -8.03 -3.20
N ALA A 164 -6.60 -8.47 -1.95
CA ALA A 164 -7.01 -7.66 -0.81
C ALA A 164 -5.96 -6.61 -0.43
N SER A 165 -4.67 -6.94 -0.51
CA SER A 165 -3.53 -6.03 -0.32
C SER A 165 -3.45 -5.02 -1.45
N ASN A 166 -3.59 -5.45 -2.71
CA ASN A 166 -3.69 -4.55 -3.86
C ASN A 166 -4.98 -3.71 -3.81
N TYR A 167 -6.07 -4.22 -3.26
CA TYR A 167 -7.29 -3.47 -2.99
C TYR A 167 -7.06 -2.42 -1.88
N ARG A 168 -6.30 -2.75 -0.82
CA ARG A 168 -5.88 -1.79 0.23
C ARG A 168 -4.94 -0.73 -0.33
N LYS A 169 -3.90 -1.10 -1.10
CA LYS A 169 -3.02 -0.15 -1.82
C LYS A 169 -3.79 0.73 -2.81
N ARG A 170 -4.79 0.17 -3.52
CA ARG A 170 -5.73 0.95 -4.35
C ARG A 170 -6.66 1.82 -3.51
N ARG A 171 -7.06 1.39 -2.30
CA ARG A 171 -7.85 2.18 -1.35
C ARG A 171 -7.03 3.34 -0.78
N GLU A 172 -5.77 3.14 -0.43
CA GLU A 172 -4.85 4.20 0.01
C GLU A 172 -4.55 5.18 -1.11
N ASN A 173 -4.29 4.70 -2.35
CA ASN A 173 -4.22 5.56 -3.53
C ASN A 173 -5.56 6.26 -3.82
N LYS A 174 -6.70 5.61 -3.53
CA LYS A 174 -8.02 6.24 -3.58
C LYS A 174 -8.23 7.21 -2.43
N THR A 175 -7.63 7.05 -1.25
CA THR A 175 -7.69 8.03 -0.16
C THR A 175 -6.96 9.29 -0.58
N GLY A 176 -5.77 9.18 -1.21
CA GLY A 176 -5.10 10.33 -1.83
C GLY A 176 -5.92 10.98 -2.96
N LYS A 177 -6.58 10.17 -3.81
CA LYS A 177 -7.53 10.71 -4.81
C LYS A 177 -8.81 11.29 -4.19
N LEU A 178 -9.31 10.77 -3.06
CA LEU A 178 -10.49 11.26 -2.37
C LEU A 178 -10.18 12.54 -1.61
N GLU A 179 -8.99 12.67 -1.02
CA GLU A 179 -8.47 13.93 -0.47
C GLU A 179 -8.29 14.96 -1.58
N GLN A 180 -7.78 14.56 -2.76
CA GLN A 180 -7.72 15.43 -3.92
C GLN A 180 -9.12 15.88 -4.39
N ILE A 181 -10.06 14.94 -4.55
CA ILE A 181 -11.46 15.24 -4.90
C ILE A 181 -12.10 16.15 -3.84
N TYR A 182 -11.87 15.90 -2.56
CA TYR A 182 -12.40 16.71 -1.46
C TYR A 182 -11.82 18.13 -1.47
N ASN A 183 -10.54 18.28 -1.75
CA ASN A 183 -9.88 19.59 -1.90
C ASN A 183 -10.38 20.34 -3.14
N GLU A 184 -10.57 19.64 -4.27
CA GLU A 184 -11.17 20.20 -5.48
C GLU A 184 -12.63 20.64 -5.23
N GLN A 185 -13.41 19.83 -4.50
CA GLN A 185 -14.78 20.17 -4.08
C GLN A 185 -14.81 21.39 -3.14
N LEU A 186 -13.87 21.50 -2.19
CA LEU A 186 -13.73 22.67 -1.32
C LEU A 186 -13.46 23.96 -2.10
N ILE A 187 -12.58 23.88 -3.11
CA ILE A 187 -12.27 25.01 -4.00
C ILE A 187 -13.52 25.40 -4.78
N VAL A 188 -14.21 24.44 -5.41
CA VAL A 188 -15.44 24.73 -6.18
C VAL A 188 -16.53 25.32 -5.29
N LYS A 189 -16.72 24.79 -4.07
CA LYS A 189 -17.69 25.33 -3.11
C LYS A 189 -17.39 26.78 -2.77
N SER A 190 -16.12 27.12 -2.54
CA SER A 190 -15.71 28.51 -2.29
C SER A 190 -15.93 29.45 -3.47
N LEU A 191 -15.96 28.92 -4.71
CA LEU A 191 -16.29 29.69 -5.92
C LEU A 191 -17.79 29.86 -6.11
N VAL A 192 -18.59 28.85 -5.75
CA VAL A 192 -20.06 28.92 -5.79
C VAL A 192 -20.59 29.95 -4.79
N ASP A 193 -19.89 30.16 -3.67
CA ASP A 193 -20.25 31.18 -2.68
C ASP A 193 -19.90 32.63 -3.12
N LYS A 194 -19.12 32.82 -4.19
CA LYS A 194 -18.81 34.14 -4.76
C LYS A 194 -19.92 34.60 -5.72
N SER A 195 -19.96 35.91 -5.98
CA SER A 195 -20.78 36.44 -7.07
C SER A 195 -20.30 35.92 -8.41
N ILE A 196 -21.22 35.43 -9.25
CA ILE A 196 -20.90 34.90 -10.60
C ILE A 196 -20.20 35.96 -11.46
N ASP A 197 -20.51 37.24 -11.25
CA ASP A 197 -19.87 38.33 -11.98
C ASP A 197 -18.39 38.54 -11.66
N GLU A 198 -17.93 38.02 -10.52
CA GLU A 198 -16.53 38.10 -10.08
C GLU A 198 -15.70 36.90 -10.56
N LEU A 199 -16.32 35.89 -11.18
CA LEU A 199 -15.62 34.70 -11.65
C LEU A 199 -14.88 34.96 -12.97
N SER A 200 -13.62 34.53 -13.01
CA SER A 200 -12.82 34.52 -14.25
C SER A 200 -13.26 33.40 -15.21
N LYS A 201 -12.74 33.43 -16.44
CA LYS A 201 -12.96 32.37 -17.45
C LYS A 201 -12.59 30.97 -16.94
N GLU A 202 -11.46 30.86 -16.24
CA GLU A 202 -10.98 29.58 -15.68
C GLU A 202 -11.81 29.12 -14.47
N GLU A 203 -12.21 30.04 -13.58
CA GLU A 203 -13.04 29.70 -12.43
C GLU A 203 -14.44 29.28 -12.86
N THR A 204 -15.03 29.97 -13.85
CA THR A 204 -16.34 29.63 -14.40
C THR A 204 -16.31 28.25 -15.06
N GLN A 205 -15.26 27.94 -15.82
CA GLN A 205 -15.08 26.60 -16.41
C GLN A 205 -14.93 25.53 -15.32
N LYS A 206 -14.14 25.78 -14.26
CA LYS A 206 -13.99 24.83 -13.14
C LYS A 206 -15.29 24.57 -12.39
N VAL A 207 -16.12 25.58 -12.21
CA VAL A 207 -17.46 25.44 -11.61
C VAL A 207 -18.34 24.57 -12.50
N LEU A 208 -18.32 24.78 -13.82
CA LEU A 208 -19.06 23.95 -14.76
C LEU A 208 -18.53 22.51 -14.83
N ASP A 209 -17.21 22.31 -14.81
CA ASP A 209 -16.58 20.98 -14.79
C ASP A 209 -16.99 20.16 -13.56
N ASN A 210 -17.46 20.83 -12.50
CA ASN A 210 -17.95 20.23 -11.27
C ASN A 210 -19.43 20.53 -11.01
N PHE A 211 -20.23 20.69 -12.07
CA PHE A 211 -21.66 21.07 -11.98
C PHE A 211 -22.50 20.16 -11.10
N LEU A 212 -22.08 18.90 -10.88
CA LEU A 212 -22.75 17.97 -9.97
C LEU A 212 -22.77 18.43 -8.51
N LEU A 213 -21.93 19.40 -8.13
CA LEU A 213 -21.93 20.06 -6.82
C LEU A 213 -22.93 21.22 -6.73
N ILE A 214 -23.56 21.59 -7.84
CA ILE A 214 -24.54 22.67 -7.92
C ILE A 214 -25.93 22.07 -7.69
N ASP A 215 -26.46 22.27 -6.50
CA ASP A 215 -27.80 21.80 -6.13
C ASP A 215 -28.94 22.73 -6.62
N ASN A 216 -28.61 23.83 -7.30
CA ASN A 216 -29.55 24.86 -7.74
C ASN A 216 -29.56 25.03 -9.27
N LEU A 217 -30.67 24.67 -9.91
CA LEU A 217 -30.85 24.76 -11.36
C LEU A 217 -30.70 26.19 -11.90
N LYS A 218 -31.14 27.18 -11.13
CA LYS A 218 -31.04 28.60 -11.49
C LYS A 218 -29.58 29.05 -11.55
N TYR A 219 -28.78 28.62 -10.57
CA TYR A 219 -27.35 28.93 -10.51
C TYR A 219 -26.60 28.30 -11.69
N LEU A 220 -26.94 27.06 -12.05
CA LEU A 220 -26.36 26.39 -13.23
C LEU A 220 -26.65 27.16 -14.53
N LEU A 221 -27.88 27.67 -14.71
CA LEU A 221 -28.23 28.49 -15.86
C LEU A 221 -27.38 29.76 -15.94
N GLU A 222 -27.15 30.44 -14.81
CA GLU A 222 -26.32 31.64 -14.75
C GLU A 222 -24.85 31.35 -15.12
N VAL A 223 -24.29 30.23 -14.65
CA VAL A 223 -22.93 29.77 -15.03
C VAL A 223 -22.83 29.50 -16.54
N ILE A 224 -23.82 28.81 -17.12
CA ILE A 224 -23.83 28.49 -18.56
C ILE A 224 -23.93 29.77 -19.40
N LYS A 225 -24.77 30.73 -18.98
CA LYS A 225 -24.86 32.05 -19.63
C LYS A 225 -23.53 32.80 -19.57
N LYS A 226 -22.88 32.81 -18.40
CA LYS A 226 -21.58 33.45 -18.21
C LYS A 226 -20.50 32.84 -19.12
N LEU A 227 -20.50 31.52 -19.30
CA LEU A 227 -19.56 30.86 -20.22
C LEU A 227 -19.80 31.23 -21.68
N LYS A 228 -21.06 31.43 -22.07
CA LYS A 228 -21.43 31.94 -23.40
C LYS A 228 -20.92 33.37 -23.59
N GLU A 229 -21.04 34.24 -22.57
CA GLU A 229 -20.48 35.60 -22.58
C GLU A 229 -18.94 35.60 -22.67
N LEU A 230 -18.28 34.63 -22.05
CA LEU A 230 -16.81 34.50 -22.02
C LEU A 230 -16.23 33.73 -23.23
N GLU A 231 -17.08 33.40 -24.21
CA GLU A 231 -16.73 32.62 -25.40
C GLU A 231 -15.97 31.33 -25.05
N VAL A 232 -16.48 30.59 -24.06
CA VAL A 232 -15.94 29.28 -23.69
C VAL A 232 -16.69 28.19 -24.45
N ILE A 233 -15.95 27.36 -25.17
CA ILE A 233 -16.49 26.18 -25.85
C ILE A 233 -16.66 25.07 -24.82
N ILE A 234 -17.90 24.64 -24.59
CA ILE A 234 -18.20 23.48 -23.76
C ILE A 234 -17.83 22.23 -24.55
N SER A 235 -16.99 21.36 -23.97
CA SER A 235 -16.60 20.11 -24.63
C SER A 235 -17.80 19.17 -24.85
N ASP A 236 -17.79 18.40 -25.95
CA ASP A 236 -18.84 17.42 -26.24
C ASP A 236 -19.05 16.42 -25.09
N LYS A 237 -17.97 16.06 -24.39
CA LYS A 237 -18.04 15.17 -23.23
C LYS A 237 -18.88 15.79 -22.11
N LEU A 238 -18.60 17.04 -21.75
CA LEU A 238 -19.30 17.72 -20.67
C LEU A 238 -20.74 18.06 -21.04
N LYS A 239 -21.00 18.37 -22.32
CA LYS A 239 -22.34 18.51 -22.89
C LYS A 239 -23.17 17.25 -22.70
N ASN A 240 -22.62 16.08 -23.03
CA ASN A 240 -23.30 14.80 -22.83
C ASN A 240 -23.59 14.52 -21.35
N GLU A 241 -22.64 14.82 -20.45
CA GLU A 241 -22.83 14.65 -18.99
C GLU A 241 -23.94 15.57 -18.45
N LEU A 242 -24.00 16.82 -18.90
CA LEU A 242 -25.08 17.77 -18.55
C LEU A 242 -26.44 17.29 -19.07
N GLU A 243 -26.52 16.81 -20.32
CA GLU A 243 -27.76 16.28 -20.88
C GLU A 243 -28.29 15.08 -20.10
N HIS A 244 -27.41 14.18 -19.66
CA HIS A 244 -27.77 13.04 -18.83
C HIS A 244 -28.31 13.47 -17.46
N TRP A 245 -27.61 14.38 -16.79
CA TRP A 245 -28.04 14.89 -15.47
C TRP A 245 -29.37 15.65 -15.55
N LEU A 246 -29.59 16.44 -16.60
CA LEU A 246 -30.86 17.13 -16.83
C LEU A 246 -32.02 16.15 -16.98
N ARG A 247 -31.84 15.02 -17.67
CA ARG A 247 -32.87 13.97 -17.76
C ARG A 247 -33.20 13.37 -16.40
N ASP A 248 -32.21 13.15 -15.55
CA ASP A 248 -32.41 12.61 -14.20
C ASP A 248 -33.14 13.59 -13.28
N ILE A 249 -32.87 14.90 -13.42
CA ILE A 249 -33.55 15.94 -12.64
C ILE A 249 -34.95 16.26 -13.14
N GLN A 250 -35.23 16.04 -14.42
CA GLN A 250 -36.57 16.23 -14.99
C GLN A 250 -37.65 15.49 -14.17
N ILE A 251 -37.32 14.31 -13.62
CA ILE A 251 -38.21 13.50 -12.78
C ILE A 251 -38.49 14.16 -11.40
N LYS A 252 -37.59 15.05 -10.95
CA LYS A 252 -37.63 15.74 -9.66
C LYS A 252 -38.18 17.16 -9.73
N ILE A 253 -38.39 17.72 -10.92
CA ILE A 253 -38.99 19.04 -11.14
C ILE A 253 -40.43 19.02 -10.63
N LYS A 254 -40.78 20.00 -9.78
CA LYS A 254 -42.11 20.10 -9.15
C LYS A 254 -42.78 21.46 -9.36
N THR A 255 -42.08 22.42 -9.98
CA THR A 255 -42.57 23.79 -10.17
C THR A 255 -42.46 24.21 -11.64
N GLU A 256 -43.36 25.09 -12.08
CA GLU A 256 -43.33 25.67 -13.44
C GLU A 256 -42.06 26.51 -13.69
N GLU A 257 -41.47 27.09 -12.65
CA GLU A 257 -40.26 27.90 -12.76
C GLU A 257 -39.04 27.02 -13.06
N ASP A 258 -38.88 25.90 -12.35
CA ASP A 258 -37.83 24.92 -12.62
C ASP A 258 -37.96 24.29 -14.02
N GLU A 259 -39.18 24.08 -14.50
CA GLU A 259 -39.43 23.55 -15.84
C GLU A 259 -39.04 24.55 -16.95
N LYS A 260 -39.26 25.85 -16.74
CA LYS A 260 -38.77 26.90 -17.64
C LYS A 260 -37.25 26.94 -17.69
N ILE A 261 -36.59 26.92 -16.54
CA ILE A 261 -35.11 26.93 -16.44
C ILE A 261 -34.56 25.67 -17.13
N TYR A 262 -35.17 24.51 -16.93
CA TYR A 262 -34.79 23.27 -17.61
C TYR A 262 -34.83 23.38 -19.14
N GLN A 263 -35.92 23.93 -19.71
CA GLN A 263 -36.01 24.10 -21.17
C GLN A 263 -34.97 25.10 -21.69
N GLU A 264 -34.72 26.18 -20.95
CA GLU A 264 -33.74 27.19 -21.33
C GLU A 264 -32.31 26.63 -21.37
N ILE A 265 -31.89 25.85 -20.36
CA ILE A 265 -30.60 25.16 -20.36
C ILE A 265 -30.50 24.22 -21.57
N LYS A 266 -31.56 23.48 -21.87
CA LYS A 266 -31.61 22.53 -22.98
C LYS A 266 -31.50 23.20 -24.34
N GLU A 267 -32.08 24.39 -24.50
CA GLU A 267 -31.92 25.19 -25.72
C GLU A 267 -30.49 25.71 -25.87
N ILE A 268 -29.89 26.26 -24.80
CA ILE A 268 -28.51 26.75 -24.85
C ILE A 268 -27.52 25.64 -25.22
N LEU A 269 -27.70 24.43 -24.68
CA LEU A 269 -26.87 23.28 -25.04
C LEU A 269 -27.06 22.86 -26.51
N LYS A 270 -28.25 23.02 -27.09
CA LYS A 270 -28.48 22.77 -28.53
C LYS A 270 -27.87 23.84 -29.43
N GLU A 271 -27.85 25.11 -29.00
CA GLU A 271 -27.30 26.23 -29.78
C GLU A 271 -25.77 26.20 -29.89
N GLN A 272 -25.06 25.59 -28.93
CA GLN A 272 -23.61 25.38 -29.01
C GLN A 272 -23.24 24.14 -29.87
N LEU A 273 -23.85 24.01 -31.05
CA LEU A 273 -23.51 23.06 -32.14
C LEU A 273 -22.88 23.84 -33.29
#